data_AF-A0A950J961-F1
#
_entry.id   AF-A0A950J961-F1
#
_cell.length_a   1.000
_cell.length_b   1.000
_cell.length_c   1.000
_cell.angle_alpha   90.00
_cell.angle_beta   90.00
_cell.angle_gamma   90.00
#
_symmetry.space_group_name_H-M   'P 1'
#
loop_
_entity.id
_entity.type
_entity.pdbx_description
1 polymer ?
#
loop_
_entity_poly.entity_id
_entity_poly.type
_entity_poly.pdbx_seq_one_letter_code
_entity_poly.pdbx_strand_id
1 'polypeptide(L)'
;MRSDARLMIIGYSFSDAHINQTVLDAAHAKIFLVDPAGEKVLDKRDRRASISDRPGELMLQIPRRLIGISQVPLSSTFNDNLVEHSNLNRFFRN
;
A
#
# COMPACT_ATOMS: atom_id res chain seq x y z
N MET A 1 -13.89 -13.74 9.94
CA MET A 1 -13.09 -12.49 10.03
C MET A 1 -14.06 -11.32 10.19
N ARG A 2 -13.74 -10.32 11.03
CA ARG A 2 -14.58 -9.12 11.13
C ARG A 2 -14.45 -8.28 9.85
N SER A 3 -15.57 -7.81 9.33
CA SER A 3 -15.66 -7.07 8.05
C SER A 3 -15.13 -5.62 8.12
N ASP A 4 -14.66 -5.19 9.30
CA ASP A 4 -14.16 -3.85 9.60
C ASP A 4 -12.63 -3.81 9.76
N ALA A 5 -11.94 -4.93 9.54
CA ALA A 5 -10.49 -4.98 9.64
C ALA A 5 -9.83 -4.00 8.65
N ARG A 6 -8.78 -3.33 9.11
CA ARG A 6 -7.97 -2.40 8.31
C ARG A 6 -6.50 -2.71 8.46
N LEU A 7 -5.76 -2.54 7.37
CA LEU A 7 -4.33 -2.79 7.31
C LEU A 7 -3.61 -1.54 6.82
N MET A 8 -2.65 -1.05 7.59
CA MET A 8 -1.72 -0.02 7.16
C MET A 8 -0.38 -0.68 6.82
N ILE A 9 0.13 -0.41 5.61
CA ILE A 9 1.41 -0.93 5.13
C ILE A 9 2.36 0.25 5.00
N ILE A 10 3.52 0.20 5.67
CA ILE A 10 4.45 1.34 5.77
C ILE A 10 5.83 0.91 5.27
N GLY A 11 6.33 1.59 4.24
CA GLY A 11 7.70 1.44 3.74
C GLY A 11 8.07 0.00 3.33
N TYR A 12 7.07 -0.81 2.98
CA TYR A 12 7.27 -2.19 2.61
C TYR A 12 7.45 -2.29 1.10
N SER A 13 8.62 -2.79 0.69
CA SER A 13 8.98 -2.87 -0.72
C SER A 13 8.22 -3.93 -1.50
N PHE A 14 7.49 -4.86 -0.86
CA PHE A 14 6.87 -6.02 -1.52
C PHE A 14 7.87 -6.97 -2.22
N SER A 15 9.13 -7.00 -1.76
CA SER A 15 10.15 -7.92 -2.31
C SER A 15 10.10 -9.33 -1.71
N ASP A 16 9.35 -9.56 -0.63
CA ASP A 16 9.23 -10.86 0.04
C ASP A 16 7.91 -11.55 -0.34
N ALA A 17 8.01 -12.68 -1.04
CA ALA A 17 6.85 -13.42 -1.54
C ALA A 17 5.95 -13.98 -0.42
N HIS A 18 6.52 -14.37 0.73
CA HIS A 18 5.78 -14.95 1.84
C HIS A 18 4.92 -13.90 2.56
N ILE A 19 5.50 -12.71 2.79
CA ILE A 19 4.76 -11.58 3.36
C ILE A 19 3.71 -11.08 2.36
N ASN A 20 4.05 -11.04 1.06
CA ASN A 20 3.11 -10.66 0.01
C ASN A 20 1.86 -11.56 0.02
N GLN A 21 2.03 -12.87 0.17
CA GLN A 21 0.91 -13.80 0.29
C GLN A 21 0.06 -13.48 1.52
N THR A 22 0.69 -13.21 2.66
CA THR A 22 -0.04 -12.82 3.89
C THR A 22 -0.87 -11.54 3.69
N VAL A 23 -0.33 -10.55 2.97
CA VAL A 23 -1.06 -9.30 2.63
C VAL A 23 -2.21 -9.57 1.66
N LEU A 24 -2.01 -10.46 0.69
CA LEU A 24 -3.04 -10.86 -0.26
C LEU A 24 -4.16 -11.66 0.43
N ASP A 25 -3.83 -12.54 1.37
CA ASP A 25 -4.77 -13.35 2.16
C ASP A 25 -5.58 -12.48 3.14
N ALA A 26 -5.00 -11.38 3.60
CA ALA A 26 -5.73 -10.32 4.31
C ALA A 26 -6.70 -9.53 3.40
N ALA A 27 -7.06 -10.08 2.24
CA ALA A 27 -7.90 -9.53 1.18
C ALA A 27 -9.20 -8.86 1.60
N HIS A 28 -9.74 -9.23 2.74
CA HIS A 28 -10.98 -8.67 3.26
C HIS A 28 -10.78 -7.33 3.99
N ALA A 29 -9.53 -6.95 4.27
CA ALA A 29 -9.21 -5.71 4.95
C ALA A 29 -9.16 -4.51 4.00
N LYS A 30 -9.55 -3.34 4.50
CA LYS A 30 -9.33 -2.05 3.84
C LYS A 30 -7.87 -1.64 4.03
N ILE A 31 -7.19 -1.27 2.95
CA ILE A 31 -5.73 -1.04 2.95
C ILE A 31 -5.42 0.46 2.91
N PHE A 32 -4.47 0.90 3.71
CA PHE A 32 -3.84 2.20 3.61
C PHE A 32 -2.34 2.02 3.37
N LEU A 33 -1.82 2.60 2.29
CA LEU A 33 -0.42 2.44 1.89
C LEU A 33 0.37 3.71 2.19
N VAL A 34 1.49 3.57 2.91
CA VAL A 34 2.45 4.65 3.17
C VAL A 34 3.76 4.26 2.49
N ASP A 35 4.00 4.82 1.30
CA ASP A 35 5.23 4.63 0.56
C ASP A 35 5.45 5.81 -0.41
N PRO A 36 6.66 6.42 -0.46
CA PRO A 36 6.94 7.51 -1.39
C PRO A 36 6.69 7.18 -2.87
N ALA A 37 6.81 5.90 -3.27
CA ALA A 37 6.49 5.46 -4.62
C ALA A 37 4.97 5.27 -4.87
N GLY A 38 4.16 5.34 -3.82
CA GLY A 38 2.73 5.08 -3.87
C GLY A 38 2.41 3.70 -4.43
N GLU A 39 1.36 3.59 -5.25
CA GLU A 39 0.95 2.31 -5.86
C GLU A 39 2.03 1.70 -6.77
N LYS A 40 2.99 2.50 -7.25
CA LYS A 40 4.08 2.00 -8.10
C LYS A 40 4.98 1.01 -7.35
N VAL A 41 4.96 0.99 -6.02
CA VAL A 41 5.69 -0.01 -5.22
C VAL A 41 5.15 -1.43 -5.45
N LEU A 42 3.88 -1.56 -5.86
CA LEU A 42 3.21 -2.83 -6.11
C LEU A 42 3.58 -3.44 -7.47
N ASP A 43 4.08 -2.63 -8.40
CA ASP A 43 4.44 -3.08 -9.73
C ASP A 43 5.83 -3.75 -9.73
N LYS A 44 5.83 -5.07 -9.88
CA LYS A 44 7.03 -5.92 -9.87
C LYS A 44 7.49 -6.37 -11.25
N ARG A 45 6.89 -5.83 -12.31
CA ARG A 45 7.31 -6.14 -13.67
C ARG A 45 8.71 -5.60 -13.94
N ASP A 46 9.49 -6.35 -14.70
CA ASP A 46 10.80 -5.86 -15.14
C ASP A 46 10.59 -4.72 -16.14
N ARG A 47 11.03 -3.52 -15.77
CA ARG A 47 10.94 -2.32 -16.62
C ARG A 47 11.91 -2.36 -17.79
N ARG A 48 12.89 -3.26 -17.79
CA ARG A 48 13.91 -3.41 -18.83
C ARG A 48 13.56 -4.49 -19.85
N ALA A 49 12.52 -5.30 -19.59
CA ALA A 49 12.07 -6.32 -20.52
C ALA A 49 11.49 -5.67 -21.79
N SER A 50 11.86 -6.20 -22.96
CA SER A 50 11.35 -5.74 -24.26
C SER A 50 9.85 -6.02 -24.45
N ILE A 51 9.31 -6.98 -23.69
CA ILE A 51 7.89 -7.30 -23.64
C ILE A 51 7.44 -7.08 -22.19
N SER A 52 6.42 -6.26 -21.99
CA SER A 52 5.88 -6.00 -20.65
C SER A 52 5.07 -7.20 -20.19
N ASP A 53 5.44 -7.75 -19.04
CA ASP A 53 4.66 -8.79 -18.37
C ASP A 53 3.27 -8.28 -17.96
N ARG A 54 2.35 -9.21 -17.74
CA ARG A 54 1.05 -8.87 -17.14
C ARG A 54 1.24 -8.37 -15.70
N PRO A 55 0.42 -7.41 -15.23
CA PRO A 55 0.46 -6.99 -13.84
C PRO A 55 0.27 -8.19 -12.90
N GLY A 56 1.14 -8.31 -11.90
CA GLY A 56 1.04 -9.36 -10.87
C GLY A 56 -0.12 -9.14 -9.90
N GLU A 57 -0.39 -10.12 -9.05
CA GLU A 57 -1.55 -10.11 -8.14
C GLU A 57 -1.58 -8.91 -7.19
N LEU A 58 -0.42 -8.47 -6.68
CA LEU A 58 -0.33 -7.26 -5.84
C LEU A 58 -0.94 -6.04 -6.53
N MET A 59 -0.58 -5.81 -7.80
CA MET A 59 -1.05 -4.69 -8.60
C MET A 59 -2.54 -4.84 -8.99
N LEU A 60 -3.06 -6.07 -9.07
CA LEU A 60 -4.45 -6.32 -9.41
C LEU A 60 -5.40 -6.23 -8.21
N GLN A 61 -4.92 -6.65 -7.02
CA GLN A 61 -5.76 -6.86 -5.84
C GLN A 61 -5.70 -5.69 -4.84
N ILE A 62 -4.52 -5.14 -4.57
CA ILE A 62 -4.35 -4.11 -3.53
C ILE A 62 -5.03 -2.79 -3.91
N PRO A 63 -4.90 -2.25 -5.13
CA PRO A 63 -5.54 -0.97 -5.48
C PRO A 63 -7.06 -0.95 -5.32
N ARG A 64 -7.72 -2.09 -5.54
CA ARG A 64 -9.18 -2.24 -5.35
C ARG A 64 -9.64 -2.11 -3.89
N ARG A 65 -8.70 -2.20 -2.95
CA ARG A 65 -8.95 -2.19 -1.50
C ARG A 65 -8.35 -0.97 -0.82
N LEU A 66 -7.67 -0.11 -1.57
CA LEU A 66 -7.07 1.11 -1.03
C LEU A 66 -8.17 2.07 -0.58
N ILE A 67 -8.11 2.43 0.70
CA ILE A 67 -8.91 3.51 1.30
C ILE A 67 -8.11 4.80 1.46
N GLY A 68 -6.81 4.75 1.18
CA GLY A 68 -5.94 5.91 1.18
C GLY A 68 -4.49 5.54 0.88
N ILE A 69 -3.73 6.57 0.49
CA ILE A 69 -2.31 6.46 0.21
C ILE A 69 -1.60 7.71 0.71
N SER A 70 -0.41 7.53 1.26
CA SER A 70 0.52 8.60 1.58
C SER A 70 1.80 8.38 0.78
N GLN A 71 2.14 9.37 -0.05
CA GLN A 71 3.35 9.38 -0.90
C GLN A 71 4.47 10.22 -0.32
N VAL A 72 4.34 10.63 0.94
CA VAL A 72 5.41 11.32 1.67
C VAL A 72 6.09 10.34 2.62
N PRO A 73 7.37 10.56 2.95
CA PRO A 73 8.02 9.81 4.03
C PRO A 73 7.23 9.95 5.33
N LEU A 74 7.09 8.86 6.08
CA LEU A 74 6.36 8.87 7.35
C LEU A 74 6.97 9.88 8.34
N SER A 75 8.29 10.03 8.35
CA SER A 75 8.99 11.04 9.15
C SER A 75 8.56 12.47 8.81
N SER A 76 8.36 12.78 7.53
CA SER A 76 7.87 14.09 7.08
C SER A 76 6.41 14.33 7.46
N THR A 77 5.63 13.27 7.62
CA THR A 77 4.21 13.36 8.03
C THR A 77 4.09 13.92 9.45
N PHE A 78 5.01 13.58 10.35
CA PHE A 78 4.96 14.00 11.76
C PHE A 78 5.72 15.29 12.08
N ASN A 79 6.44 15.87 11.11
CA ASN A 79 7.16 17.13 11.31
C ASN A 79 6.26 18.34 11.01
N ASP A 80 5.99 18.64 9.74
CA ASP A 80 5.30 19.88 9.34
C ASP A 80 4.16 19.67 8.32
N ASN A 81 3.85 18.43 7.96
CA ASN A 81 2.83 18.13 6.95
C ASN A 81 1.46 17.82 7.57
N LEU A 82 0.75 18.88 7.98
CA LEU A 82 -0.58 18.77 8.61
C LEU A 82 -1.63 18.07 7.73
N VAL A 83 -1.51 18.17 6.40
CA VAL A 83 -2.43 17.52 5.45
C VAL A 83 -2.23 16.01 5.47
N GLU A 84 -0.99 15.55 5.31
CA GLU A 84 -0.67 14.13 5.34
C GLU A 84 -0.90 13.53 6.73
N HIS A 85 -0.62 14.30 7.79
CA HIS A 85 -0.94 13.90 9.15
C HIS A 85 -2.45 13.72 9.35
N SER A 86 -3.29 14.59 8.77
CA SER A 86 -4.74 14.46 8.79
C SER A 86 -5.23 13.23 8.01
N ASN A 87 -4.67 13.01 6.82
CA ASN A 87 -4.97 11.83 5.99
C ASN A 87 -4.63 10.52 6.70
N LEU A 88 -3.46 10.46 7.35
CA LEU A 88 -3.03 9.32 8.14
C LEU A 88 -3.93 9.13 9.37
N ASN A 89 -4.29 10.21 10.06
CA ASN A 89 -5.22 10.13 11.19
C ASN A 89 -6.64 9.67 10.79
N ARG A 90 -7.07 9.95 9.55
CA ARG A 90 -8.35 9.45 9.02
C ARG A 90 -8.40 7.92 8.95
N PHE A 91 -7.24 7.25 8.78
CA PHE A 91 -7.16 5.80 8.87
C PHE A 91 -7.53 5.28 10.27
N PHE A 92 -7.21 5.99 11.35
CA PHE A 92 -7.48 5.51 12.71
C PHE A 92 -8.87 5.83 13.23
N ARG A 93 -9.58 6.79 12.60
CA ARG A 93 -10.87 7.31 13.10
C ARG A 93 -12.12 6.72 12.44
N ASN A 94 -11.99 6.12 11.26
CA ASN A 94 -13.13 5.46 10.57
C ASN A 94 -13.29 4.00 10.96
#